data_AF-A0A2M7FGQ1-F1
#
_entry.id   AF-A0A2M7FGQ1-F1
#
_cell.length_a   1.000
_cell.length_b   1.000
_cell.length_c   1.000
_cell.angle_alpha   90.00
_cell.angle_beta   90.00
_cell.angle_gamma   90.00
#
_symmetry.space_group_name_H-M   'P 1'
#
loop_
_entity.id
_entity.type
_entity.pdbx_description
1 polymer ?
#
loop_
_entity_poly.entity_id
_entity_poly.type
_entity_poly.pdbx_seq_one_letter_code
_entity_poly.pdbx_strand_id
1 'polypeptide(L)'
;MARILPPTRNRTKVLVSGTISAGAVSITLTSGQGALLPDPATEGEYRLVLYDASTYPDPTDDPDCEDVTVTAKSTDTLTVDPVVNNHTTIGVQYVMYLSFDKEQIDEIDDFLQDLTRAVTSITYTDGYATTITTPTRTYTLTYDQYGEVETVTTNDSPAVVYTIVRNREGQLQSITRA
;
A
#
# COMPACT_ATOMS: atom_id res chain seq x y z
N MET A 1 -5.84 -9.31 -2.88
CA MET A 1 -4.50 -9.10 -2.28
C MET A 1 -4.55 -7.78 -1.55
N ALA A 2 -4.13 -7.71 -0.28
CA ALA A 2 -3.97 -6.42 0.40
C ALA A 2 -2.82 -5.68 -0.30
N ARG A 3 -3.14 -4.56 -0.95
CA ARG A 3 -2.18 -3.71 -1.64
C ARG A 3 -1.45 -2.89 -0.58
N ILE A 4 -0.13 -3.06 -0.47
CA ILE A 4 0.72 -2.38 0.52
C ILE A 4 1.11 -1.03 -0.09
N LEU A 5 0.83 0.07 0.61
CA LEU A 5 1.29 1.40 0.22
C LEU A 5 2.82 1.40 0.06
N PRO A 6 3.37 1.94 -1.03
CA PRO A 6 4.81 2.13 -1.19
C PRO A 6 5.44 2.81 0.04
N PRO A 7 6.65 2.40 0.48
CA PRO A 7 7.25 2.94 1.68
C PRO A 7 7.61 4.42 1.52
N THR A 8 7.40 5.18 2.60
CA THR A 8 7.66 6.62 2.64
C THR A 8 8.59 6.97 3.81
N ARG A 9 9.35 8.06 3.67
CA ARG A 9 10.23 8.60 4.72
C ARG A 9 10.15 10.12 4.75
N ASN A 10 10.25 10.68 5.96
CA ASN A 10 10.21 12.12 6.15
C ASN A 10 11.40 12.81 5.47
N ARG A 11 11.12 13.82 4.64
CA ARG A 11 12.11 14.79 4.13
C ARG A 11 13.31 14.12 3.42
N THR A 12 13.04 13.12 2.59
CA THR A 12 14.10 12.35 1.94
C THR A 12 14.43 12.92 0.55
N LYS A 13 15.64 13.46 0.43
CA LYS A 13 16.23 13.97 -0.81
C LYS A 13 17.63 13.42 -0.94
N VAL A 14 17.98 12.90 -2.11
CA VAL A 14 19.31 12.35 -2.43
C VAL A 14 19.88 13.00 -3.68
N LEU A 15 21.20 13.06 -3.77
CA LEU A 15 22.02 13.60 -4.86
C LEU A 15 22.47 12.44 -5.74
N VAL A 16 22.22 12.53 -7.04
CA VAL A 16 22.76 11.57 -8.00
C VAL A 16 24.26 11.82 -8.18
N SER A 17 25.04 10.74 -8.30
CA SER A 17 26.43 10.79 -8.69
C SER A 17 26.56 10.69 -10.22
N GLY A 18 26.85 11.82 -10.87
CA GLY A 18 27.06 11.87 -12.30
C GLY A 18 25.78 12.02 -13.11
N THR A 19 25.84 11.52 -14.35
CA THR A 19 24.80 11.64 -15.37
C THR A 19 24.06 10.33 -15.58
N ILE A 20 22.79 10.39 -15.96
CA ILE A 20 21.95 9.23 -16.24
C ILE A 20 21.41 9.34 -17.67
N SER A 21 21.62 8.33 -18.50
CA SER A 21 21.06 8.28 -19.86
C SER A 21 19.69 7.60 -19.86
N ALA A 22 18.84 7.96 -20.82
CA ALA A 22 17.62 7.23 -21.10
C ALA A 22 17.90 5.74 -21.31
N GLY A 23 17.07 4.88 -20.73
CA GLY A 23 17.23 3.43 -20.67
C GLY A 23 18.15 2.93 -19.56
N ALA A 24 18.76 3.81 -18.76
CA ALA A 24 19.54 3.37 -17.60
C ALA A 24 18.63 2.64 -16.60
N VAL A 25 19.10 1.48 -16.12
CA VAL A 25 18.44 0.67 -15.09
C VAL A 25 19.18 0.71 -13.75
N SER A 26 20.20 1.56 -13.65
CA SER A 26 20.98 1.75 -12.45
C SER A 26 21.36 3.21 -12.28
N ILE A 27 21.15 3.73 -11.07
CA ILE A 27 21.51 5.08 -10.67
C ILE A 27 22.44 4.98 -9.47
N THR A 28 23.59 5.64 -9.54
CA THR A 28 24.51 5.75 -8.40
C THR A 28 24.26 7.07 -7.69
N LEU A 29 24.17 7.05 -6.37
CA LEU A 29 23.99 8.21 -5.51
C LEU A 29 25.34 8.69 -4.97
N THR A 30 25.37 9.92 -4.47
CA THR A 30 26.52 10.40 -3.70
C THR A 30 26.67 9.55 -2.44
N SER A 31 27.91 9.32 -2.01
CA SER A 31 28.21 8.41 -0.91
C SER A 31 27.40 8.71 0.36
N GLY A 32 26.82 7.65 0.93
CA GLY A 32 26.03 7.67 2.17
C GLY A 32 24.55 8.02 1.99
N GLN A 33 24.11 8.41 0.80
CA GLN A 33 22.74 8.86 0.59
C GLN A 33 21.72 7.75 0.41
N GLY A 34 22.14 6.56 -0.03
CA GLY A 34 21.25 5.41 -0.10
C GLY A 34 20.75 4.95 1.28
N ALA A 35 21.42 5.35 2.37
CA ALA A 35 20.95 5.12 3.74
C ALA A 35 19.70 5.95 4.10
N LEU A 36 19.46 7.06 3.40
CA LEU A 36 18.30 7.92 3.62
C LEU A 36 17.01 7.30 3.08
N LEU A 37 17.14 6.42 2.09
CA LEU A 37 16.03 5.79 1.37
C LEU A 37 15.53 4.49 2.05
N PRO A 38 14.25 4.12 1.86
CA PRO A 38 13.73 2.80 2.22
C PRO A 38 14.53 1.67 1.55
N ASP A 39 14.53 0.49 2.16
CA ASP A 39 15.08 -0.72 1.53
C ASP A 39 13.99 -1.47 0.76
N PRO A 40 14.01 -1.52 -0.60
CA PRO A 40 12.98 -2.22 -1.38
C PRO A 40 12.82 -3.70 -1.03
N ALA A 41 13.90 -4.36 -0.60
CA ALA A 41 13.88 -5.78 -0.29
C ALA A 41 13.03 -6.11 0.95
N THR A 42 12.88 -5.15 1.88
CA THR A 42 12.16 -5.36 3.14
C THR A 42 10.94 -4.46 3.30
N GLU A 43 10.96 -3.28 2.68
CA GLU A 43 9.93 -2.23 2.83
C GLU A 43 9.02 -2.13 1.58
N GLY A 44 9.41 -2.73 0.45
CA GLY A 44 8.69 -2.67 -0.82
C GLY A 44 9.23 -1.63 -1.80
N GLU A 45 8.88 -1.78 -3.07
CA GLU A 45 9.27 -0.85 -4.14
C GLU A 45 8.65 0.53 -3.92
N TYR A 46 9.37 1.58 -4.31
CA TYR A 46 8.93 2.97 -4.18
C TYR A 46 9.38 3.79 -5.36
N ARG A 47 8.76 4.97 -5.54
CA ARG A 47 9.13 5.91 -6.60
C ARG A 47 9.88 7.11 -6.05
N LEU A 48 10.72 7.69 -6.89
CA LEU A 48 11.44 8.92 -6.64
C LEU A 48 11.26 9.86 -7.82
N VAL A 49 11.08 11.15 -7.55
CA VAL A 49 11.09 12.19 -8.60
C VAL A 49 12.54 12.54 -8.90
N LEU A 50 13.00 12.33 -10.14
CA LEU A 50 14.32 12.71 -10.64
C LEU A 50 14.23 14.02 -11.44
N TYR A 51 15.08 15.00 -11.10
CA TYR A 51 15.09 16.31 -11.76
C TYR A 51 16.46 17.02 -11.67
N ASP A 52 16.68 18.01 -12.53
CA ASP A 52 17.83 18.94 -12.50
C ASP A 52 17.61 20.03 -11.43
N ALA A 53 18.24 19.86 -10.27
CA ALA A 53 18.15 20.81 -9.17
C ALA A 53 19.08 22.03 -9.30
N SER A 54 19.97 22.05 -10.29
CA SER A 54 20.88 23.18 -10.54
C SER A 54 20.20 24.25 -11.38
N THR A 55 19.41 23.83 -12.35
CA THR A 55 18.67 24.71 -13.26
C THR A 55 17.28 25.02 -12.70
N TYR A 56 16.60 24.02 -12.12
CA TYR A 56 15.22 24.13 -11.66
C TYR A 56 15.16 23.89 -10.14
N PRO A 57 14.85 24.93 -9.33
CA PRO A 57 14.75 24.76 -7.88
C PRO A 57 13.65 23.78 -7.44
N ASP A 58 12.57 23.69 -8.23
CA ASP A 58 11.40 22.84 -8.02
C ASP A 58 11.28 21.83 -9.18
N PRO A 59 11.05 20.52 -8.90
CA PRO A 59 10.82 19.54 -9.96
C PRO A 59 9.66 19.90 -10.89
N THR A 60 8.64 20.65 -10.46
CA THR A 60 7.51 21.01 -11.33
C THR A 60 7.89 22.01 -12.43
N ASP A 61 9.03 22.68 -12.30
CA ASP A 61 9.54 23.63 -13.28
C ASP A 61 10.50 22.96 -14.30
N ASP A 62 10.92 21.73 -14.04
CA ASP A 62 11.82 20.96 -14.91
C ASP A 62 11.01 20.19 -15.98
N PRO A 63 11.14 20.52 -17.27
CA PRO A 63 10.42 19.82 -18.35
C PRO A 63 10.83 18.36 -18.51
N ASP A 64 12.02 17.97 -18.02
CA ASP A 64 12.54 16.61 -18.11
C ASP A 64 12.37 15.83 -16.79
N CYS A 65 11.65 16.39 -15.80
CA CYS A 65 11.35 15.69 -14.55
C CYS A 65 10.61 14.38 -14.80
N GLU A 66 10.92 13.35 -14.02
CA GLU A 66 10.24 12.06 -14.15
C GLU A 66 10.17 11.28 -12.82
N ASP A 67 9.19 10.39 -12.72
CA ASP A 67 9.07 9.42 -11.64
C ASP A 67 9.86 8.15 -11.99
N VAL A 68 10.79 7.77 -11.12
CA VAL A 68 11.65 6.59 -11.28
C VAL A 68 11.30 5.57 -10.20
N THR A 69 10.82 4.41 -10.61
CA THR A 69 10.56 3.27 -9.71
C THR A 69 11.87 2.61 -9.30
N VAL A 70 12.08 2.44 -7.99
CA VAL A 70 13.22 1.75 -7.40
C VAL A 70 12.80 0.35 -6.96
N THR A 71 13.43 -0.66 -7.55
CA THR A 71 13.11 -2.08 -7.33
C THR A 71 14.13 -2.80 -6.46
N ALA A 72 15.37 -2.29 -6.40
CA ALA A 72 16.38 -2.77 -5.46
C ALA A 72 17.38 -1.65 -5.08
N LYS A 73 18.06 -1.86 -3.96
CA LYS A 73 19.12 -0.96 -3.48
C LYS A 73 20.28 -1.76 -2.92
N SER A 74 21.49 -1.38 -3.30
CA SER A 74 22.73 -1.86 -2.70
C SER A 74 23.58 -0.66 -2.34
N THR A 75 23.67 -0.37 -1.03
CA THR A 75 24.33 0.83 -0.49
C THR A 75 23.81 2.11 -1.17
N ASP A 76 24.64 2.74 -2.02
CA ASP A 76 24.35 3.98 -2.74
C ASP A 76 24.00 3.74 -4.22
N THR A 77 23.84 2.48 -4.64
CA THR A 77 23.41 2.13 -5.99
C THR A 77 21.96 1.64 -5.98
N LEU A 78 21.13 2.31 -6.77
CA LEU A 78 19.74 1.93 -7.00
C LEU A 78 19.63 1.09 -8.28
N THR A 79 18.80 0.05 -8.23
CA THR A 79 18.24 -0.61 -9.41
C THR A 79 16.86 -0.02 -9.63
N VAL A 80 16.62 0.41 -10.86
CA VAL A 80 15.42 1.16 -11.23
C VAL A 80 14.80 0.59 -12.50
N ASP A 81 13.52 0.88 -12.70
CA ASP A 81 12.92 0.76 -14.02
C ASP A 81 13.66 1.68 -15.02
N PRO A 82 13.67 1.35 -16.33
CA PRO A 82 14.39 2.14 -17.31
C PRO A 82 14.01 3.62 -17.27
N VAL A 83 14.98 4.47 -17.01
CA VAL A 83 14.80 5.94 -17.03
C VAL A 83 14.37 6.39 -18.42
N VAL A 84 13.42 7.31 -18.51
CA VAL A 84 12.81 7.73 -19.78
C VAL A 84 13.58 8.89 -20.39
N ASN A 85 13.95 9.90 -19.59
CA ASN A 85 14.61 11.11 -20.07
C ASN A 85 16.13 11.06 -19.92
N ASN A 86 16.83 11.93 -20.65
CA ASN A 86 18.28 12.07 -20.49
C ASN A 86 18.59 13.11 -19.40
N HIS A 87 19.26 12.66 -18.35
CA HIS A 87 19.84 13.49 -17.29
C HIS A 87 21.35 13.55 -17.47
N THR A 88 21.79 14.06 -18.63
CA THR A 88 23.19 13.97 -19.09
C THR A 88 23.95 15.28 -19.16
N THR A 89 23.39 16.37 -18.64
CA THR A 89 24.04 17.69 -18.67
C THR A 89 25.24 17.69 -17.73
N ILE A 90 26.43 17.95 -18.27
CA ILE A 90 27.68 17.97 -17.49
C ILE A 90 27.69 19.21 -16.59
N GLY A 91 28.12 19.03 -15.33
CA GLY A 91 28.22 20.12 -14.36
C GLY A 91 26.89 20.48 -13.68
N VAL A 92 25.81 19.77 -14.03
CA VAL A 92 24.51 19.83 -13.36
C VAL A 92 24.47 18.80 -12.23
N GLN A 93 23.87 19.19 -11.11
CA GLN A 93 23.50 18.30 -10.01
C GLN A 93 22.06 17.84 -10.17
N TYR A 94 21.90 16.55 -10.48
CA TYR A 94 20.60 15.88 -10.43
C TYR A 94 20.27 15.44 -9.02
N VAL A 95 18.99 15.49 -8.67
CA VAL A 95 18.45 15.15 -7.36
C VAL A 95 17.29 14.20 -7.53
N MET A 96 17.18 13.25 -6.60
CA MET A 96 15.99 12.42 -6.45
C MET A 96 15.28 12.75 -5.13
N TYR A 97 13.97 12.94 -5.19
CA TYR A 97 13.15 13.25 -4.02
C TYR A 97 12.07 12.19 -3.83
N LEU A 98 11.95 11.69 -2.60
CA LEU A 98 10.88 10.77 -2.22
C LEU A 98 9.60 11.59 -1.98
N SER A 99 8.76 11.64 -2.99
CA SER A 99 7.47 12.32 -2.92
C SER A 99 6.35 11.35 -2.60
N PHE A 100 5.25 11.90 -2.08
CA PHE A 100 3.97 11.23 -2.13
C PHE A 100 3.39 11.39 -3.54
N ASP A 101 3.01 10.29 -4.19
CA ASP A 101 2.42 10.34 -5.52
C ASP A 101 0.89 10.20 -5.48
N LYS A 102 0.24 10.48 -6.61
CA LYS A 102 -1.22 10.37 -6.73
C LYS A 102 -1.69 8.92 -6.55
N GLU A 103 -0.89 7.93 -6.97
CA GLU A 103 -1.27 6.52 -6.84
C GLU A 103 -1.36 6.10 -5.38
N GLN A 104 -0.47 6.58 -4.52
CA GLN A 104 -0.56 6.38 -3.08
C GLN A 104 -1.81 7.03 -2.47
N ILE A 105 -2.27 8.18 -2.98
CA ILE A 105 -3.55 8.79 -2.54
C ILE A 105 -4.72 7.92 -2.99
N ASP A 106 -4.73 7.50 -4.25
CA ASP A 106 -5.80 6.66 -4.80
C ASP A 106 -5.88 5.31 -4.05
N GLU A 107 -4.73 4.73 -3.67
CA GLU A 107 -4.68 3.53 -2.81
C GLU A 107 -5.26 3.75 -1.42
N ILE A 108 -5.01 4.92 -0.79
CA ILE A 108 -5.63 5.27 0.49
C ILE A 108 -7.14 5.43 0.33
N ASP A 109 -7.58 6.12 -0.72
CA ASP A 109 -9.01 6.34 -0.97
C ASP A 109 -9.76 5.03 -1.21
N ASP A 110 -9.17 4.10 -1.96
CA ASP A 110 -9.72 2.76 -2.17
C ASP A 110 -9.80 1.99 -0.83
N PHE A 111 -8.75 2.04 -0.01
CA PHE A 111 -8.76 1.41 1.31
C PHE A 111 -9.84 1.99 2.21
N LEU A 112 -10.02 3.32 2.21
CA LEU A 112 -11.06 3.99 2.99
C LEU A 112 -12.47 3.67 2.48
N GLN A 113 -12.66 3.53 1.17
CA GLN A 113 -13.92 3.07 0.60
C GLN A 113 -14.24 1.64 1.01
N ASP A 114 -13.25 0.75 1.00
CA ASP A 114 -13.42 -0.63 1.48
C ASP A 114 -13.80 -0.68 2.96
N LEU A 115 -13.17 0.16 3.78
CA LEU A 115 -13.49 0.27 5.21
C LEU A 115 -14.90 0.86 5.44
N THR A 116 -15.31 1.81 4.60
CA THR A 116 -16.60 2.51 4.70
C THR A 116 -17.76 1.64 4.17
N ARG A 117 -17.49 0.71 3.25
CA ARG A 117 -18.47 -0.29 2.75
C ARG A 117 -18.53 -1.49 3.69
N ALA A 118 -18.86 -1.24 4.96
CA ALA A 118 -18.87 -2.23 6.02
C ALA A 118 -19.84 -3.42 5.81
N VAL A 119 -20.75 -3.37 4.83
CA VAL A 119 -21.55 -4.51 4.37
C VAL A 119 -21.86 -4.34 2.88
N THR A 120 -21.48 -5.31 2.04
CA THR A 120 -21.71 -5.27 0.59
C THR A 120 -23.03 -5.89 0.15
N SER A 121 -23.82 -6.44 1.08
CA SER A 121 -24.18 -7.86 1.06
C SER A 121 -24.95 -8.28 2.31
N ILE A 122 -26.29 -8.15 2.39
CA ILE A 122 -27.08 -8.91 3.37
C ILE A 122 -28.09 -9.77 2.64
N THR A 123 -28.05 -11.08 2.90
CA THR A 123 -29.10 -12.00 2.45
C THR A 123 -30.00 -12.33 3.62
N TYR A 124 -31.30 -12.26 3.38
CA TYR A 124 -32.30 -12.64 4.36
C TYR A 124 -32.96 -13.96 3.95
N THR A 125 -33.26 -14.81 4.93
CA THR A 125 -34.11 -15.99 4.77
C THR A 125 -35.10 -15.99 5.93
N ASP A 126 -36.39 -16.07 5.61
CA ASP A 126 -37.48 -16.02 6.58
C ASP A 126 -37.43 -14.82 7.55
N GLY A 127 -36.91 -13.68 7.08
CA GLY A 127 -36.79 -12.44 7.86
C GLY A 127 -35.49 -12.31 8.67
N TYR A 128 -34.61 -13.31 8.63
CA TYR A 128 -33.33 -13.34 9.36
C TYR A 128 -32.14 -13.19 8.41
N ALA A 129 -31.12 -12.44 8.81
CA ALA A 129 -29.91 -12.23 8.01
C ALA A 129 -29.01 -13.48 8.02
N THR A 130 -29.01 -14.27 6.95
CA THR A 130 -28.28 -15.55 6.89
C THR A 130 -26.84 -15.40 6.42
N THR A 131 -26.55 -14.36 5.61
CA THR A 131 -25.19 -14.02 5.22
C THR A 131 -24.96 -12.53 5.26
N ILE A 132 -23.85 -12.12 5.87
CA ILE A 132 -23.31 -10.76 5.80
C ILE A 132 -22.01 -10.84 5.02
N THR A 133 -21.97 -10.19 3.87
CA THR A 133 -20.75 -10.11 3.05
C THR A 133 -20.12 -8.74 3.25
N THR A 134 -18.82 -8.75 3.43
CA THR A 134 -17.94 -7.57 3.39
C THR A 134 -17.01 -7.71 2.19
N PRO A 135 -16.26 -6.67 1.80
CA PRO A 135 -15.34 -6.78 0.66
C PRO A 135 -14.29 -7.90 0.82
N THR A 136 -13.88 -8.20 2.06
CA THR A 136 -12.77 -9.13 2.35
C THR A 136 -13.21 -10.47 2.93
N ARG A 137 -14.45 -10.57 3.43
CA ARG A 137 -14.92 -11.75 4.16
C ARG A 137 -16.43 -11.92 4.06
N THR A 138 -16.87 -13.15 3.97
CA THR A 138 -18.28 -13.55 4.11
C THR A 138 -18.49 -14.18 5.48
N TYR A 139 -19.53 -13.73 6.17
CA TYR A 139 -19.99 -14.27 7.43
C TYR A 139 -21.32 -15.00 7.20
N THR A 140 -21.37 -16.28 7.53
CA THR A 140 -22.61 -17.07 7.55
C THR A 140 -23.11 -17.15 8.98
N LEU A 141 -24.37 -16.77 9.19
CA LEU A 141 -25.02 -16.77 10.49
C LEU A 141 -26.01 -17.93 10.55
N THR A 142 -25.93 -18.74 11.60
CA THR A 142 -26.99 -19.70 11.95
C THR A 142 -27.74 -19.21 13.17
N TYR A 143 -29.03 -19.52 13.21
CA TYR A 143 -29.93 -19.08 14.26
C TYR A 143 -30.46 -20.29 15.03
N ASP A 144 -30.66 -20.10 16.33
CA ASP A 144 -31.33 -21.09 17.16
C ASP A 144 -32.86 -21.10 16.92
N GLN A 145 -33.56 -21.98 17.64
CA GLN A 145 -35.03 -22.10 17.56
C GLN A 145 -35.80 -20.85 18.02
N TYR A 146 -35.12 -19.84 18.57
CA TYR A 146 -35.69 -18.57 19.03
C TYR A 146 -35.35 -17.41 18.09
N GLY A 147 -34.60 -17.65 17.01
CA GLY A 147 -34.19 -16.62 16.05
C GLY A 147 -33.01 -15.78 16.51
N GLU A 148 -32.25 -16.24 17.50
CA GLU A 148 -31.00 -15.62 17.96
C GLU A 148 -29.79 -16.27 17.27
N VAL A 149 -28.74 -15.50 16.98
CA VAL A 149 -27.54 -16.03 16.31
C VAL A 149 -26.82 -17.02 17.23
N GLU A 150 -26.67 -18.26 16.77
CA GLU A 150 -26.02 -19.38 17.47
C GLU A 150 -24.56 -19.54 17.02
N THR A 151 -24.31 -19.46 15.70
CA THR A 151 -22.95 -19.55 15.15
C THR A 151 -22.69 -18.49 14.09
N VAL A 152 -21.42 -18.07 14.01
CA VAL A 152 -20.90 -17.24 12.93
C VAL A 152 -19.71 -17.95 12.32
N THR A 153 -19.79 -18.27 11.03
CA THR A 153 -18.71 -18.92 10.27
C THR A 153 -18.14 -17.95 9.24
N THR A 154 -16.82 -17.86 9.16
CA THR A 154 -16.12 -17.08 8.12
C THR A 154 -15.70 -17.97 6.95
N ASN A 155 -15.57 -17.39 5.77
CA ASN A 155 -15.02 -18.06 4.58
C ASN A 155 -13.47 -18.04 4.52
N ASP A 156 -12.79 -17.86 5.65
CA ASP A 156 -11.33 -17.90 5.70
C ASP A 156 -10.79 -19.31 5.37
N SER A 157 -9.48 -19.41 5.10
CA SER A 157 -8.78 -20.70 5.02
C SER A 157 -7.67 -20.76 6.08
N PRO A 158 -7.81 -21.52 7.17
CA PRO A 158 -9.01 -22.31 7.54
C PRO A 158 -10.18 -21.42 7.98
N ALA A 159 -11.41 -21.90 7.78
CA ALA A 159 -12.62 -21.21 8.20
C ALA A 159 -12.60 -21.01 9.72
N VAL A 160 -13.00 -19.82 10.18
CA VAL A 160 -13.10 -19.53 11.61
C VAL A 160 -14.55 -19.62 12.02
N VAL A 161 -14.84 -20.42 13.05
CA VAL A 161 -16.18 -20.58 13.61
C VAL A 161 -16.22 -19.97 15.00
N TYR A 162 -17.21 -19.12 15.23
CA TYR A 162 -17.53 -18.58 16.54
C TYR A 162 -18.85 -19.18 17.02
N THR A 163 -18.83 -19.81 18.20
CA THR A 163 -20.05 -20.23 18.91
C THR A 163 -20.45 -19.15 19.89
N ILE A 164 -21.72 -18.74 19.81
CA ILE A 164 -22.28 -17.70 20.66
C ILE A 164 -23.25 -18.37 21.63
N VAL A 165 -23.01 -18.22 22.93
CA VAL A 165 -23.89 -18.75 23.98
C VAL A 165 -24.59 -17.60 24.67
N ARG A 166 -25.91 -17.70 24.78
CA ARG A 166 -26.77 -16.73 25.49
C ARG A 166 -27.49 -17.41 26.65
N ASN A 167 -27.90 -16.62 27.63
CA ASN A 167 -28.75 -17.10 28.72
C ASN A 167 -30.22 -17.21 28.26
N ARG A 168 -31.10 -17.70 29.14
CA ARG A 168 -32.55 -17.83 28.85
C ARG A 168 -33.28 -16.50 28.64
N GLU A 169 -32.63 -15.38 28.94
CA GLU A 169 -33.13 -14.01 28.76
C GLU A 169 -32.56 -13.37 27.48
N GLY A 170 -31.83 -14.13 26.65
CA GLY A 170 -31.21 -13.66 25.41
C GLY A 170 -29.91 -12.86 25.61
N GLN A 171 -29.44 -12.69 26.84
CA GLN A 171 -28.20 -11.97 27.13
C GLN A 171 -26.97 -12.81 26.77
N LEU A 172 -25.98 -12.17 26.15
CA LEU A 172 -24.71 -12.80 25.79
C LEU A 172 -23.99 -13.33 27.05
N GLN A 173 -23.64 -14.62 27.05
CA GLN A 173 -22.83 -15.25 28.09
C GLN A 173 -21.38 -15.46 27.65
N SER A 174 -21.17 -15.98 26.44
CA SER A 174 -19.82 -16.19 25.92
C SER A 174 -19.78 -16.22 24.39
N ILE A 175 -18.59 -15.94 23.86
CA ILE A 175 -18.23 -16.16 22.46
C ILE A 175 -16.96 -16.99 22.48
N THR A 176 -17.01 -18.18 21.89
CA THR A 176 -15.87 -19.10 21.83
C THR A 176 -15.46 -19.29 20.38
N ARG A 177 -14.17 -19.10 20.08
CA ARG A 177 -13.58 -19.44 18.78
C ARG A 177 -13.20 -20.91 18.80
N ALA A 178 -13.71 -21.67 17.83
CA ALA A 178 -13.29 -23.06 17.57
C ALA A 178 -12.02 -23.10 16.71
#